data_AF-A0A7C1PIS3-F1
#
_entry.id   AF-A0A7C1PIS3-F1
#
_cell.length_a   1.000
_cell.length_b   1.000
_cell.length_c   1.000
_cell.angle_alpha   90.00
_cell.angle_beta   90.00
_cell.angle_gamma   90.00
#
_symmetry.space_group_name_H-M   'P 1'
#
loop_
_entity.id
_entity.type
_entity.pdbx_description
1 polymer ?
#
loop_
_entity_poly.entity_id
_entity_poly.type
_entity_poly.pdbx_seq_one_letter_code
_entity_poly.pdbx_strand_id
1 'polypeptide(L)'
;GGQVLALGGRSERFSRYLMVATMTGYWGNTKPRFRVFSQMNLVGVPLATLLGRVPGRIGLGQTLPGTIFREWARWGRHPEYFFADPTMDAARRFSEVETPILAIGLTDDPWGTPKAQQALLKYYNRAPTEVRWVSPEDAGGNVGHLGFFRSAFKETLWQPAIDWLKH
;
A
#
# COMPACT_ATOMS: atom_id res chain seq x y z
N GLY A 1 -0.22 -1.31 -3.12
CA GLY A 1 1.04 -0.87 -3.77
C GLY A 1 1.30 0.61 -3.53
N GLY A 2 2.04 1.28 -4.42
CA GLY A 2 2.06 2.75 -4.53
C GLY A 2 3.21 3.51 -3.86
N GLN A 3 4.15 2.85 -3.19
CA GLN A 3 5.28 3.52 -2.49
C GLN A 3 6.57 3.56 -3.34
N VAL A 4 6.78 2.52 -4.15
CA VAL A 4 8.02 2.32 -4.92
C VAL A 4 8.24 3.38 -6.00
N LEU A 5 7.17 3.89 -6.63
CA LEU A 5 7.27 4.89 -7.70
C LEU A 5 8.06 6.13 -7.24
N ALA A 6 7.66 6.72 -6.13
CA ALA A 6 8.32 7.89 -5.54
C ALA A 6 9.64 7.53 -4.85
N LEU A 7 9.66 6.47 -4.02
CA LEU A 7 10.87 6.11 -3.27
C LEU A 7 12.02 5.61 -4.15
N GLY A 8 11.71 5.03 -5.31
CA GLY A 8 12.69 4.55 -6.28
C GLY A 8 13.40 5.66 -7.06
N GLY A 9 12.89 6.90 -7.03
CA GLY A 9 13.52 8.07 -7.67
C GLY A 9 13.69 7.93 -9.18
N ARG A 10 12.80 7.19 -9.84
CA ARG A 10 12.83 6.92 -11.28
C ARG A 10 11.42 7.00 -11.91
N SER A 11 10.56 7.86 -11.39
CA SER A 11 9.18 8.02 -11.86
C SER A 11 9.11 8.48 -13.31
N GLU A 12 10.08 9.27 -13.75
CA GLU A 12 10.23 9.78 -15.12
C GLU A 12 10.41 8.67 -16.17
N ARG A 13 10.76 7.45 -15.76
CA ARG A 13 10.89 6.30 -16.68
C ARG A 13 9.56 5.66 -17.06
N PHE A 14 8.47 6.08 -16.42
CA PHE A 14 7.14 5.52 -16.64
C PHE A 14 6.24 6.58 -17.28
N SER A 15 5.58 6.22 -18.39
CA SER A 15 4.56 7.09 -19.00
C SER A 15 3.29 7.14 -18.17
N ARG A 16 2.96 6.05 -17.48
CA ARG A 16 1.78 5.88 -16.61
C ARG A 16 2.08 4.85 -15.52
N TYR A 17 1.39 4.95 -14.39
CA TYR A 17 1.59 4.04 -13.26
C TYR A 17 0.26 3.55 -12.65
N LEU A 18 0.08 2.22 -12.62
CA LEU A 18 -1.06 1.58 -11.99
C LEU A 18 -0.78 1.26 -10.52
N MET A 19 -1.67 1.71 -9.66
CA MET A 19 -1.66 1.45 -8.24
C MET A 19 -2.87 0.61 -7.85
N VAL A 20 -2.63 -0.62 -7.39
CA VAL A 20 -3.69 -1.53 -6.92
C VAL A 20 -3.59 -1.70 -5.40
N ALA A 21 -4.73 -1.65 -4.71
CA ALA A 21 -4.84 -1.85 -3.26
C ALA A 21 -3.79 -1.01 -2.50
N THR A 22 -3.65 0.25 -2.91
CA THR A 22 -2.66 1.18 -2.38
C THR A 22 -3.06 1.68 -1.00
N MET A 23 -2.10 1.68 -0.07
CA MET A 23 -2.33 2.10 1.31
C MET A 23 -1.03 2.54 2.00
N THR A 24 -1.19 3.35 3.04
CA THR A 24 -0.17 3.52 4.09
C THR A 24 -0.22 2.37 5.09
N GLY A 25 0.91 2.07 5.76
CA GLY A 25 0.96 1.07 6.82
C GLY A 25 0.41 1.53 8.19
N TYR A 26 -0.20 2.72 8.29
CA TYR A 26 -0.80 3.19 9.53
C TYR A 26 -2.03 2.35 9.90
N TRP A 27 -1.96 1.66 11.05
CA TRP A 27 -3.00 0.71 11.47
C TRP A 27 -4.39 1.36 11.63
N GLY A 28 -4.43 2.64 12.01
CA GLY A 28 -5.68 3.38 12.29
C GLY A 28 -6.56 3.62 11.07
N ASN A 29 -6.00 3.50 9.85
CA ASN A 29 -6.76 3.62 8.60
C ASN A 29 -7.32 2.29 8.09
N THR A 30 -7.02 1.17 8.75
CA THR A 30 -7.52 -0.16 8.35
C THR A 30 -8.84 -0.50 9.06
N LYS A 31 -9.68 -1.37 8.47
CA LYS A 31 -10.89 -1.89 9.14
C LYS A 31 -10.52 -2.70 10.41
N PRO A 32 -9.60 -3.69 10.39
CA PRO A 32 -9.20 -4.46 11.57
C PRO A 32 -8.13 -3.74 12.42
N ARG A 33 -8.37 -2.46 12.74
CA ARG A 33 -7.39 -1.54 13.35
C ARG A 33 -6.64 -2.12 14.55
N PHE A 34 -7.37 -2.65 15.53
CA PHE A 34 -6.80 -3.16 16.79
C PHE A 34 -6.08 -4.48 16.57
N ARG A 35 -6.56 -5.31 15.63
CA ARG A 35 -5.89 -6.56 15.28
C ARG A 35 -4.53 -6.27 14.64
N VAL A 36 -4.46 -5.34 13.69
CA VAL A 36 -3.21 -4.92 13.05
C VAL A 36 -2.27 -4.31 14.08
N PHE A 37 -2.77 -3.40 14.93
CA PHE A 37 -1.98 -2.82 16.01
C PHE A 37 -1.37 -3.89 16.93
N SER A 38 -2.18 -4.83 17.43
CA SER A 38 -1.74 -5.86 18.35
C SER A 38 -0.75 -6.84 17.70
N GLN A 39 -1.01 -7.28 16.47
CA GLN A 39 -0.10 -8.17 15.75
C GLN A 39 1.26 -7.52 15.51
N MET A 40 1.29 -6.25 15.11
CA MET A 40 2.55 -5.55 14.88
C MET A 40 3.29 -5.22 16.18
N ASN A 41 2.60 -4.64 17.17
CA ASN A 41 3.24 -4.01 18.32
C ASN A 41 3.33 -4.92 19.55
N LEU A 42 2.38 -5.83 19.76
CA LEU A 42 2.34 -6.71 20.93
C LEU A 42 2.92 -8.11 20.63
N VAL A 43 3.03 -8.49 19.37
CA VAL A 43 3.63 -9.77 18.95
C VAL A 43 4.90 -9.54 18.14
N GLY A 44 4.80 -8.79 17.04
CA GLY A 44 5.91 -8.59 16.11
C GLY A 44 7.12 -7.86 16.72
N VAL A 45 6.91 -6.73 17.41
CA VAL A 45 8.00 -5.96 18.03
C VAL A 45 8.73 -6.74 19.14
N PRO A 46 8.02 -7.45 20.06
CA PRO A 46 8.69 -8.35 21.00
C PRO A 46 9.51 -9.44 20.31
N LEU A 47 8.96 -10.13 19.31
CA LEU A 47 9.70 -11.14 18.55
C LEU A 47 10.94 -10.56 17.86
N ALA A 48 10.79 -9.40 17.23
CA ALA A 48 11.89 -8.68 16.57
C ALA A 48 13.02 -8.33 17.54
N THR A 49 12.66 -8.01 18.80
CA THR A 49 13.61 -7.60 19.84
C THR A 49 14.30 -8.80 20.48
N LEU A 50 13.55 -9.88 20.75
CA LEU A 50 14.08 -11.08 21.41
C LEU A 50 14.86 -11.99 20.46
N LEU A 51 14.40 -12.15 19.23
CA LEU A 51 14.98 -13.08 18.25
C LEU A 51 15.88 -12.41 17.22
N GLY A 52 15.92 -11.07 17.21
CA GLY A 52 16.59 -10.29 16.15
C GLY A 52 15.94 -10.42 14.77
N ARG A 53 14.81 -11.13 14.65
CA ARG A 53 14.08 -11.40 13.40
C ARG A 53 12.61 -11.70 13.68
N VAL A 54 11.77 -11.48 12.67
CA VAL A 54 10.36 -11.81 12.70
C VAL A 54 10.07 -12.89 11.67
N PRO A 55 9.69 -14.12 12.09
CA PRO A 55 9.47 -15.22 11.16
C PRO A 55 8.33 -14.95 10.16
N GLY A 56 8.54 -15.19 8.87
CA GLY A 56 7.52 -14.93 7.83
C GLY A 56 6.20 -15.69 8.00
N ARG A 57 6.23 -16.80 8.74
CA ARG A 57 5.08 -17.65 9.05
C ARG A 57 3.99 -16.94 9.87
N ILE A 58 4.26 -15.76 10.43
CA ILE A 58 3.28 -14.96 11.17
C ILE A 58 2.44 -14.02 10.30
N GLY A 59 2.49 -14.18 8.97
CA GLY A 59 1.65 -13.43 8.02
C GLY A 59 2.40 -12.39 7.19
N LEU A 60 3.74 -12.37 7.24
CA LEU A 60 4.59 -11.44 6.46
C LEU A 60 5.10 -12.06 5.15
N GLY A 61 4.86 -13.36 4.94
CA GLY A 61 5.34 -14.10 3.77
C GLY A 61 6.84 -14.42 3.80
N GLN A 62 7.67 -13.53 4.32
CA GLN A 62 9.12 -13.71 4.46
C GLN A 62 9.61 -13.31 5.85
N THR A 63 10.71 -13.93 6.30
CA THR A 63 11.35 -13.57 7.56
C THR A 63 12.02 -12.21 7.42
N LEU A 64 11.65 -11.25 8.27
CA LEU A 64 12.21 -9.90 8.26
C LEU A 64 13.27 -9.74 9.36
N PRO A 65 14.38 -9.03 9.08
CA PRO A 65 15.29 -8.56 10.13
C PRO A 65 14.53 -7.75 11.18
N GLY A 66 14.85 -7.96 12.46
CA GLY A 66 14.15 -7.33 13.56
C GLY A 66 14.28 -5.80 13.55
N THR A 67 15.41 -5.27 13.08
CA THR A 67 15.63 -3.83 12.88
C THR A 67 14.62 -3.24 11.89
N ILE A 68 14.49 -3.84 10.70
CA ILE A 68 13.53 -3.43 9.66
C ILE A 68 12.09 -3.54 10.17
N PHE A 69 11.76 -4.62 10.86
CA PHE A 69 10.41 -4.80 11.39
C PHE A 69 10.06 -3.73 12.44
N ARG A 70 10.97 -3.41 13.36
CA ARG A 70 10.74 -2.38 14.38
C ARG A 70 10.58 -0.99 13.78
N GLU A 71 11.35 -0.67 12.75
CA GLU A 71 11.17 0.57 12.00
C GLU A 71 9.81 0.64 11.33
N TRP A 72 9.42 -0.44 10.64
CA TRP A 72 8.11 -0.52 10.01
C TRP A 72 6.97 -0.40 11.03
N ALA A 73 7.07 -1.04 12.19
CA ALA A 73 6.10 -0.91 13.28
C ALA A 73 6.09 0.51 13.91
N ARG A 74 7.22 1.20 13.95
CA ARG A 74 7.29 2.62 14.34
C ARG A 74 6.53 3.49 13.36
N TRP A 75 6.77 3.36 12.06
CA TRP A 75 5.99 4.09 11.04
C TRP A 75 4.51 3.74 11.13
N GLY A 76 4.18 2.45 11.28
CA GLY A 76 2.81 1.97 11.38
C GLY A 76 2.02 2.57 12.55
N ARG A 77 2.69 3.10 13.59
CA ARG A 77 2.07 3.79 14.73
C ARG A 77 1.81 5.28 14.49
N HIS A 78 2.39 5.88 13.46
CA HIS A 78 2.24 7.30 13.16
C HIS A 78 1.13 7.53 12.12
N PRO A 79 0.19 8.49 12.34
CA PRO A 79 -0.87 8.78 11.36
C PRO A 79 -0.36 9.16 9.97
N GLU A 80 0.80 9.81 9.91
CA GLU A 80 1.49 10.16 8.67
C GLU A 80 2.50 9.11 8.21
N TYR A 81 2.51 7.92 8.82
CA TYR A 81 3.35 6.79 8.43
C TYR A 81 4.84 7.19 8.30
N PHE A 82 5.56 6.73 7.27
CA PHE A 82 6.96 7.13 7.04
C PHE A 82 7.12 8.58 6.58
N PHE A 83 6.04 9.32 6.28
CA PHE A 83 6.17 10.73 5.88
C PHE A 83 6.58 11.61 7.05
N ALA A 84 6.32 11.18 8.28
CA ALA A 84 6.85 11.79 9.48
C ALA A 84 8.30 11.37 9.80
N ASP A 85 8.91 10.52 8.97
CA ASP A 85 10.30 10.16 9.12
C ASP A 85 11.20 11.08 8.27
N PRO A 86 11.98 11.99 8.89
CA PRO A 86 12.82 12.92 8.15
C PRO A 86 13.93 12.20 7.35
N THR A 87 14.33 10.98 7.74
CA THR A 87 15.36 10.22 7.02
C THR A 87 14.87 9.72 5.66
N MET A 88 13.55 9.62 5.48
CA MET A 88 12.94 9.16 4.24
C MET A 88 12.79 10.29 3.22
N ASP A 89 12.67 11.54 3.69
CA ASP A 89 12.38 12.70 2.83
C ASP A 89 11.19 12.43 1.88
N ALA A 90 10.20 11.69 2.39
CA ALA A 90 9.18 11.06 1.56
C ALA A 90 8.22 12.08 0.96
N ALA A 91 7.86 13.13 1.69
CA ALA A 91 6.94 14.15 1.18
C ALA A 91 7.51 14.85 -0.07
N ARG A 92 8.81 15.17 -0.09
CA ARG A 92 9.49 15.72 -1.27
C ARG A 92 9.55 14.70 -2.41
N ARG A 93 9.99 13.47 -2.14
CA ARG A 93 10.09 12.42 -3.18
C ARG A 93 8.75 12.13 -3.85
N PHE A 94 7.66 12.15 -3.08
CA PHE A 94 6.32 11.93 -3.62
C PHE A 94 5.79 13.14 -4.39
N SER A 95 6.12 14.36 -3.96
CA SER A 95 5.72 15.57 -4.69
C SER A 95 6.46 15.70 -6.03
N GLU A 96 7.65 15.14 -6.18
CA GLU A 96 8.41 15.13 -7.44
C GLU A 96 7.80 14.25 -8.54
N VAL A 97 6.82 13.41 -8.22
CA VAL A 97 6.19 12.54 -9.19
C VAL A 97 5.14 13.30 -9.98
N GLU A 98 5.33 13.37 -11.30
CA GLU A 98 4.39 13.93 -12.27
C GLU A 98 3.74 12.88 -13.16
N THR A 99 4.20 11.62 -13.09
CA THR A 99 3.67 10.48 -13.84
C THR A 99 2.16 10.33 -13.59
N PRO A 100 1.31 10.24 -14.62
CA PRO A 100 -0.10 9.92 -14.45
C PRO A 100 -0.31 8.61 -13.69
N ILE A 101 -1.22 8.63 -12.70
CA ILE A 101 -1.51 7.51 -11.82
C ILE A 101 -2.98 7.09 -11.96
N LEU A 102 -3.22 5.79 -12.08
CA LEU A 102 -4.52 5.18 -11.80
C LEU A 102 -4.43 4.41 -10.49
N ALA A 103 -5.19 4.85 -9.49
CA ALA A 103 -5.29 4.18 -8.20
C ALA A 103 -6.62 3.42 -8.08
N ILE A 104 -6.55 2.10 -8.17
CA ILE A 104 -7.68 1.19 -7.97
C ILE A 104 -7.77 0.77 -6.50
N GLY A 105 -8.89 1.10 -5.88
CA GLY A 105 -9.33 0.61 -4.58
C GLY A 105 -10.40 -0.49 -4.74
N LEU A 106 -10.45 -1.40 -3.78
CA LEU A 106 -11.42 -2.51 -3.75
C LEU A 106 -12.29 -2.36 -2.51
N THR A 107 -13.62 -2.37 -2.65
CA THR A 107 -14.52 -2.05 -1.53
C THR A 107 -14.53 -3.13 -0.45
N ASP A 108 -14.24 -4.38 -0.84
CA ASP A 108 -14.11 -5.54 0.03
C ASP A 108 -12.70 -5.70 0.65
N ASP A 109 -11.76 -4.78 0.37
CA ASP A 109 -10.45 -4.75 1.00
C ASP A 109 -10.54 -4.23 2.46
N PRO A 110 -10.15 -5.03 3.47
CA PRO A 110 -10.16 -4.59 4.86
C PRO A 110 -9.00 -3.67 5.24
N TRP A 111 -7.92 -3.62 4.45
CA TRP A 111 -6.71 -2.86 4.74
C TRP A 111 -6.58 -1.61 3.86
N GLY A 112 -6.76 -1.74 2.55
CA GLY A 112 -6.74 -0.67 1.56
C GLY A 112 -8.01 0.17 1.53
N THR A 113 -8.42 0.70 2.68
CA THR A 113 -9.63 1.54 2.79
C THR A 113 -9.46 2.89 2.09
N PRO A 114 -10.55 3.63 1.81
CA PRO A 114 -10.45 4.99 1.26
C PRO A 114 -9.55 5.91 2.06
N LYS A 115 -9.60 5.84 3.39
CA LYS A 115 -8.71 6.63 4.28
C LYS A 115 -7.26 6.20 4.12
N ALA A 116 -6.99 4.90 4.03
CA ALA A 116 -5.62 4.38 3.91
C ALA A 116 -4.99 4.73 2.56
N GLN A 117 -5.78 4.71 1.48
CA GLN A 117 -5.36 5.10 0.14
C GLN A 117 -5.12 6.61 0.07
N GLN A 118 -6.08 7.43 0.52
CA GLN A 118 -5.96 8.89 0.52
C GLN A 118 -4.77 9.37 1.35
N ALA A 119 -4.46 8.70 2.47
CA ALA A 119 -3.30 9.03 3.30
C ALA A 119 -1.96 8.90 2.56
N LEU A 120 -1.89 8.09 1.50
CA LEU A 120 -0.74 8.02 0.60
C LEU A 120 -0.87 9.00 -0.56
N LEU A 121 -2.02 8.99 -1.25
CA LEU A 121 -2.23 9.78 -2.47
C LEU A 121 -2.15 11.29 -2.23
N LYS A 122 -2.43 11.78 -1.02
CA LYS A 122 -2.30 13.21 -0.68
C LYS A 122 -0.88 13.77 -0.92
N TYR A 123 0.14 12.92 -0.96
CA TYR A 123 1.53 13.32 -1.22
C TYR A 123 1.91 13.32 -2.70
N TYR A 124 1.14 12.64 -3.56
CA TYR A 124 1.28 12.69 -5.03
C TYR A 124 0.59 13.92 -5.59
N ASN A 125 1.02 15.12 -5.17
CA ASN A 125 0.30 16.36 -5.43
C ASN A 125 0.50 16.94 -6.85
N ARG A 126 1.57 16.55 -7.56
CA ARG A 126 1.84 16.96 -8.95
C ARG A 126 1.40 15.90 -9.97
N ALA A 127 1.20 14.66 -9.56
CA ALA A 127 0.80 13.58 -10.44
C ALA A 127 -0.70 13.67 -10.77
N PRO A 128 -1.08 13.71 -12.07
CA PRO A 128 -2.49 13.53 -12.46
C PRO A 128 -2.99 12.18 -11.98
N THR A 129 -3.88 12.18 -11.00
CA THR A 129 -4.29 10.96 -10.30
C THR A 129 -5.78 10.69 -10.50
N GLU A 130 -6.08 9.55 -11.12
CA GLU A 130 -7.43 9.00 -11.23
C GLU A 130 -7.63 7.94 -10.13
N VAL A 131 -8.75 8.01 -9.40
CA VAL A 131 -9.11 7.03 -8.37
C VAL A 131 -10.36 6.27 -8.80
N ARG A 132 -10.28 4.94 -8.86
CA ARG A 132 -11.42 4.07 -9.15
C ARG A 132 -11.66 3.11 -8.00
N TRP A 133 -12.92 2.96 -7.60
CA TRP A 133 -13.33 1.96 -6.62
C TRP A 133 -14.13 0.88 -7.32
N VAL A 134 -13.76 -0.37 -7.07
CA VAL A 134 -14.43 -1.54 -7.68
C VAL A 134 -15.05 -2.39 -6.58
N SER A 135 -16.33 -2.71 -6.76
CA SER A 135 -17.06 -3.61 -5.87
C SER A 135 -16.91 -5.08 -6.28
N PRO A 136 -17.15 -6.05 -5.39
CA PRO A 136 -17.23 -7.46 -5.77
C PRO A 136 -18.24 -7.71 -6.90
N GLU A 137 -19.34 -6.97 -6.92
CA GLU A 137 -20.38 -7.05 -7.95
C GLU A 137 -19.83 -6.63 -9.32
N ASP A 138 -19.12 -5.49 -9.38
CA ASP A 138 -18.47 -5.01 -10.61
C ASP A 138 -17.30 -5.91 -11.05
N ALA A 139 -16.59 -6.50 -10.09
CA ALA A 139 -15.47 -7.40 -10.35
C ALA A 139 -15.89 -8.80 -10.79
N GLY A 140 -17.13 -9.21 -10.50
CA GLY A 140 -17.62 -10.58 -10.71
C GLY A 140 -17.22 -11.56 -9.59
N GLY A 141 -16.91 -11.07 -8.38
CA GLY A 141 -16.63 -11.88 -7.20
C GLY A 141 -15.76 -11.17 -6.15
N ASN A 142 -15.56 -11.83 -5.01
CA ASN A 142 -14.75 -11.30 -3.91
C ASN A 142 -13.26 -11.19 -4.31
N VAL A 143 -12.74 -9.97 -4.28
CA VAL A 143 -11.35 -9.64 -4.65
C VAL A 143 -10.50 -9.55 -3.38
N GLY A 144 -10.84 -8.66 -2.46
CA GLY A 144 -10.05 -8.36 -1.27
C GLY A 144 -8.65 -7.82 -1.60
N HIS A 145 -7.80 -7.65 -0.59
CA HIS A 145 -6.51 -6.94 -0.74
C HIS A 145 -5.54 -7.55 -1.79
N LEU A 146 -5.52 -8.88 -1.90
CA LEU A 146 -4.55 -9.61 -2.73
C LEU A 146 -5.20 -10.29 -3.94
N GLY A 147 -6.51 -10.16 -4.12
CA GLY A 147 -7.22 -10.90 -5.16
C GLY A 147 -7.16 -10.28 -6.54
N PHE A 148 -6.77 -9.00 -6.67
CA PHE A 148 -6.80 -8.30 -7.97
C PHE A 148 -6.12 -9.13 -9.07
N PHE A 149 -4.95 -9.70 -8.79
CA PHE A 149 -4.17 -10.50 -9.74
C PHE A 149 -4.52 -12.00 -9.77
N ARG A 150 -5.74 -12.40 -9.40
CA ARG A 150 -6.26 -13.75 -9.66
C ARG A 150 -6.82 -13.85 -11.08
N SER A 151 -6.56 -14.96 -11.76
CA SER A 151 -6.98 -15.18 -13.16
C SER A 151 -8.48 -15.04 -13.40
N ALA A 152 -9.31 -15.27 -12.38
CA ALA A 152 -10.76 -15.05 -12.42
C ALA A 152 -11.15 -13.60 -12.79
N PHE A 153 -10.28 -12.63 -12.54
CA PHE A 153 -10.53 -11.21 -12.78
C PHE A 153 -9.79 -10.64 -14.00
N LYS A 154 -9.28 -11.52 -14.88
CA LYS A 154 -8.56 -11.11 -16.08
C LYS A 154 -9.36 -10.15 -16.96
N GLU A 155 -10.61 -10.50 -17.24
CA GLU A 155 -11.48 -9.72 -18.13
C GLU A 155 -12.09 -8.50 -17.42
N THR A 156 -12.46 -8.65 -16.14
CA THR A 156 -13.18 -7.60 -15.40
C THR A 156 -12.27 -6.55 -14.76
N LEU A 157 -11.06 -6.92 -14.34
CA LEU A 157 -10.12 -6.01 -13.66
C LEU A 157 -8.86 -5.73 -14.49
N TRP A 158 -8.24 -6.75 -15.10
CA TRP A 158 -6.93 -6.54 -15.74
C TRP A 158 -7.07 -5.86 -17.07
N GLN A 159 -8.03 -6.29 -17.91
CA GLN A 159 -8.21 -5.71 -19.23
C GLN A 159 -8.47 -4.19 -19.17
N PRO A 160 -9.40 -3.67 -18.34
CA PRO A 160 -9.58 -2.22 -18.20
C PRO A 160 -8.33 -1.49 -17.68
N ALA A 161 -7.56 -2.11 -16.79
CA ALA A 161 -6.34 -1.53 -16.25
C ALA A 161 -5.20 -1.49 -17.30
N ILE A 162 -5.09 -2.54 -18.12
CA ILE A 162 -4.16 -2.61 -19.26
C ILE A 162 -4.53 -1.57 -20.31
N ASP A 163 -5.81 -1.42 -20.63
CA ASP A 163 -6.27 -0.44 -21.60
C ASP A 163 -5.89 0.98 -21.14
N TRP A 164 -6.12 1.31 -19.86
CA TRP A 164 -5.68 2.58 -19.28
C TRP A 164 -4.16 2.80 -19.37
N LEU A 165 -3.36 1.75 -19.16
CA LEU A 165 -1.89 1.83 -19.24
C LEU A 165 -1.36 2.00 -20.67
N LYS A 166 -2.14 1.63 -21.70
CA LYS A 166 -1.74 1.73 -23.12
C LYS A 166 -2.07 3.08 -23.75
N HIS A 167 -2.98 3.85 -23.16
CA HIS A 167 -3.27 5.22 -23.57
C HIS A 167 -2.18 6.20 -23.10
#